data_AF-A0A4Y2S2G7-F1
#
_entry.id   AF-A0A4Y2S2G7-F1
#
_cell.length_a   1.000
_cell.length_b   1.000
_cell.length_c   1.000
_cell.angle_alpha   90.00
_cell.angle_beta   90.00
_cell.angle_gamma   90.00
#
_symmetry.space_group_name_H-M   'P 1'
#
loop_
_entity.id
_entity.type
_entity.pdbx_description
1 polymer ?
#
loop_
_entity_poly.entity_id
_entity_poly.type
_entity_poly.pdbx_seq_one_letter_code
_entity_poly.pdbx_strand_id
1 'polypeptide(L)'
;MTPITSDFDETWHICSFYGFNLNIQDEDHDVEFTPAELLQKRNVIAELNSSFHEIGCSPMKLHALGEHSRSFYGKEKLQRVHETVKGKIQNVLEVDLPEGKQIQMLTIPASLMLSRRKIKETFNVSDYSVCKAQKLFKDQGFLAEPARRNGKQLSPDIIELVKKFYQLDEQSRILPGMKDVVSIGKKVYERKRLILCTLSELYSSFKLEYPNLKIGLSKFCSLRPKWCVLAGASGTHLVCVCTIHQNLFY
;
A
#
# COMPACT_ATOMS: atom_id res chain seq x y z
N MET A 1 7.94 -0.40 49.92
CA MET A 1 8.99 -1.29 49.39
C MET A 1 8.61 -2.70 49.75
N THR A 2 7.95 -3.39 48.83
CA THR A 2 7.60 -4.81 48.87
C THR A 2 7.73 -5.34 47.44
N PRO A 3 8.27 -6.54 47.23
CA PRO A 3 8.56 -7.06 45.89
C PRO A 3 7.31 -7.70 45.28
N ILE A 4 7.10 -7.44 43.99
CA ILE A 4 6.04 -8.03 43.18
C ILE A 4 6.59 -9.32 42.57
N THR A 5 6.11 -10.45 43.07
CA THR A 5 6.24 -11.77 42.45
C THR A 5 5.09 -12.01 41.48
N SER A 6 5.39 -12.77 40.43
CA SER A 6 4.52 -13.63 39.61
C SER A 6 3.40 -12.98 38.80
N ASP A 7 3.59 -12.92 37.48
CA ASP A 7 2.53 -12.99 36.45
C ASP A 7 3.11 -13.61 35.17
N PHE A 8 3.49 -14.90 35.23
CA PHE A 8 4.02 -15.65 34.09
C PHE A 8 3.26 -16.95 33.79
N ASP A 9 1.99 -17.07 34.20
CA ASP A 9 1.23 -18.33 34.08
C ASP A 9 -0.01 -18.33 33.17
N GLU A 10 -0.49 -17.20 32.64
CA GLU A 10 -1.77 -17.23 31.89
C GLU A 10 -1.69 -17.43 30.36
N THR A 11 -0.50 -17.49 29.75
CA THR A 11 -0.40 -17.74 28.29
C THR A 11 -0.40 -19.23 27.90
N TRP A 12 -0.33 -20.15 28.86
CA TRP A 12 -0.33 -21.59 28.57
C TRP A 12 -1.74 -22.17 28.37
N HIS A 13 -2.80 -21.48 28.76
CA HIS A 13 -4.16 -21.99 28.65
C HIS A 13 -4.86 -21.73 27.30
N ILE A 14 -4.28 -20.93 26.41
CA ILE A 14 -4.91 -20.61 25.10
C ILE A 14 -4.46 -21.60 23.99
N CYS A 15 -3.41 -22.39 24.21
CA CYS A 15 -3.00 -23.44 23.27
C CYS A 15 -3.89 -24.70 23.32
N SER A 16 -4.84 -24.80 24.26
CA SER A 16 -5.67 -26.00 24.42
C SER A 16 -6.89 -26.07 23.49
N PHE A 17 -7.13 -25.07 22.62
CA PHE A 17 -8.35 -25.02 21.79
C PHE A 17 -8.18 -25.49 20.33
N TYR A 18 -6.95 -25.77 19.89
CA TYR A 18 -6.70 -26.53 18.66
C TYR A 18 -6.05 -27.85 19.06
N GLY A 19 -6.84 -28.93 19.03
CA GLY A 19 -6.44 -30.27 19.44
C GLY A 19 -5.23 -30.81 18.67
N PHE A 20 -4.03 -30.46 19.12
CA PHE A 20 -2.80 -31.20 18.88
C PHE A 20 -2.42 -31.87 20.19
N ASN A 21 -2.95 -33.07 20.39
CA ASN A 21 -2.54 -33.93 21.48
C ASN A 21 -1.19 -34.56 21.08
N LEU A 22 -0.09 -33.88 21.41
CA LEU A 22 1.24 -34.48 21.39
C LEU A 22 1.47 -35.14 22.75
N ASN A 23 0.92 -36.33 22.92
CA ASN A 23 1.47 -37.30 23.87
C ASN A 23 2.88 -37.65 23.36
N ILE A 24 3.89 -36.94 23.87
CA ILE A 24 5.26 -37.41 23.81
C ILE A 24 5.39 -38.36 25.01
N GLN A 25 5.11 -39.63 24.75
CA GLN A 25 5.69 -40.69 25.57
C GLN A 25 7.15 -40.77 25.14
N ASP A 26 8.04 -40.41 26.07
CA ASP A 26 9.48 -40.63 25.97
C ASP A 26 9.74 -42.15 25.97
N GLU A 27 9.65 -42.76 24.79
CA GLU A 27 10.22 -44.08 24.53
C GLU A 27 11.52 -43.84 23.75
N ASP A 28 12.64 -43.99 24.46
CA ASP A 28 14.00 -43.98 23.92
C ASP A 28 14.15 -45.10 22.88
N HIS A 29 13.88 -44.77 21.62
CA HIS A 29 14.30 -45.59 20.51
C HIS A 29 15.34 -44.81 19.71
N ASP A 30 16.58 -45.31 19.71
CA ASP A 30 17.67 -44.81 18.88
C ASP A 30 17.26 -44.92 17.40
N VAL A 31 16.61 -43.88 16.87
CA VAL A 31 16.28 -43.78 15.45
C VAL A 31 17.59 -43.53 14.69
N GLU A 32 18.17 -44.60 14.15
CA GLU A 32 19.28 -44.51 13.20
C GLU A 32 18.85 -43.71 11.98
N PHE A 33 19.25 -42.44 11.91
CA PHE A 33 19.01 -41.58 10.76
C PHE A 33 19.74 -42.10 9.52
N THR A 34 19.05 -42.16 8.39
CA THR A 34 19.68 -42.52 7.13
C THR A 34 20.73 -41.46 6.73
N PRO A 35 21.83 -41.83 6.02
CA PRO A 35 22.86 -40.87 5.62
C PRO A 35 22.35 -39.68 4.81
N ALA A 36 21.26 -39.87 4.06
CA ALA A 36 20.59 -38.82 3.29
C ALA A 36 19.92 -37.78 4.19
N GLU A 37 19.24 -38.20 5.27
CA GLU A 37 18.59 -37.30 6.23
C GLU A 37 19.61 -36.48 7.04
N LEU A 38 20.76 -37.07 7.35
CA LEU A 38 21.86 -36.35 8.00
C LEU A 38 22.48 -35.29 7.08
N LEU A 39 22.58 -35.56 5.78
CA LEU A 39 23.04 -34.58 4.79
C LEU A 39 22.02 -33.45 4.63
N GLN A 40 20.73 -33.78 4.55
CA GLN A 40 19.63 -32.82 4.51
C GLN A 40 19.68 -31.87 5.72
N LYS A 41 19.82 -32.41 6.95
CA LYS A 41 19.91 -31.62 8.17
C LYS A 41 21.13 -30.70 8.18
N ARG A 42 22.29 -31.17 7.71
CA ARG A 42 23.51 -30.34 7.61
C ARG A 42 23.34 -29.19 6.61
N ASN A 43 22.68 -29.45 5.48
CA ASN A 43 22.41 -28.41 4.47
C ASN A 43 21.49 -27.31 5.03
N VAL A 44 20.41 -27.68 5.71
CA VAL A 44 19.49 -26.72 6.35
C VAL A 44 20.22 -25.87 7.41
N ILE A 45 21.10 -26.48 8.21
CA ILE A 45 21.89 -25.74 9.21
C ILE A 45 22.90 -24.79 8.55
N ALA A 46 23.52 -25.20 7.44
CA ALA A 46 24.45 -24.35 6.69
C ALA A 46 23.74 -23.13 6.09
N GLU A 47 22.56 -23.33 5.51
CA GLU A 47 21.72 -22.27 4.95
C GLU A 47 21.30 -21.26 6.03
N LEU A 48 20.81 -21.74 7.18
CA LEU A 48 20.48 -20.90 8.33
C LEU A 48 21.69 -20.09 8.84
N ASN A 49 22.87 -20.71 8.88
CA ASN A 49 24.10 -20.04 9.30
C ASN A 49 24.56 -18.96 8.31
N SER A 50 24.32 -19.15 7.02
CA SER A 50 24.55 -18.13 6.00
C SER A 50 23.64 -16.92 6.23
N SER A 51 22.34 -17.14 6.45
CA SER A 51 21.40 -16.06 6.80
C SER A 51 21.78 -15.34 8.10
N PHE A 52 22.27 -16.05 9.11
CA PHE A 52 22.77 -15.41 10.33
C PHE A 52 23.97 -14.50 10.06
N HIS A 53 24.91 -14.93 9.20
CA HIS A 53 26.06 -14.10 8.84
C HIS A 53 25.63 -12.82 8.13
N GLU A 54 24.67 -12.88 7.21
CA GLU A 54 24.11 -11.68 6.53
C GLU A 54 23.47 -10.70 7.52
N ILE A 55 22.79 -11.22 8.55
CA ILE A 55 22.20 -10.41 9.60
C ILE A 55 23.27 -9.88 10.59
N GLY A 56 24.52 -10.38 10.53
CA GLY A 56 25.62 -10.01 11.42
C GLY A 56 25.67 -10.82 12.72
N CYS A 57 25.02 -11.97 12.77
CA CYS A 57 24.99 -12.88 13.90
C CYS A 57 25.98 -14.04 13.71
N SER A 58 26.61 -14.49 14.81
CA SER A 58 27.51 -15.65 14.74
C SER A 58 26.73 -16.95 14.45
N PRO A 59 27.32 -17.93 13.76
CA PRO A 59 26.66 -19.20 13.43
C PRO A 59 26.27 -20.02 14.67
N MET A 60 25.26 -20.88 14.53
CA MET A 60 24.80 -21.82 15.57
C MET A 60 25.77 -23.00 15.69
N LYS A 61 26.42 -23.12 16.86
CA LYS A 61 27.36 -24.21 17.17
C LYS A 61 26.69 -25.28 18.04
N LEU A 62 25.86 -26.11 17.44
CA LEU A 62 25.12 -27.18 18.16
C LEU A 62 26.00 -28.40 18.52
N HIS A 63 27.07 -28.63 17.77
CA HIS A 63 27.95 -29.80 17.95
C HIS A 63 28.78 -29.78 19.24
N ALA A 64 28.94 -28.62 19.89
CA ALA A 64 29.69 -28.47 21.13
C ALA A 64 28.81 -28.56 22.41
N LEU A 65 27.52 -28.84 22.26
CA LEU A 65 26.52 -28.78 23.33
C LEU A 65 25.86 -30.14 23.56
N GLY A 66 25.61 -30.46 24.84
CA GLY A 66 24.85 -31.65 25.26
C GLY A 66 23.37 -31.54 24.88
N GLU A 67 22.68 -32.68 24.73
CA GLU A 67 21.28 -32.79 24.27
C GLU A 67 20.34 -31.77 24.95
N HIS A 68 20.42 -31.69 26.28
CA HIS A 68 19.53 -30.89 27.11
C HIS A 68 19.75 -29.37 26.96
N SER A 69 20.95 -28.92 26.59
CA SER A 69 21.30 -27.50 26.47
C SER A 69 21.15 -26.95 25.05
N ARG A 70 20.99 -27.82 24.03
CA ARG A 70 20.79 -27.42 22.63
C ARG A 70 19.52 -26.58 22.43
N SER A 71 18.41 -26.97 23.08
CA SER A 71 17.13 -26.26 22.96
C SER A 71 17.19 -24.87 23.62
N PHE A 72 17.84 -24.76 24.78
CA PHE A 72 18.06 -23.49 25.48
C PHE A 72 18.96 -22.55 24.68
N TYR A 73 20.10 -23.05 24.20
CA TYR A 73 21.02 -22.28 23.36
C TYR A 73 20.36 -21.79 22.06
N GLY A 74 19.57 -22.65 21.41
CA GLY A 74 18.81 -22.27 20.21
C GLY A 74 17.82 -21.14 20.48
N LYS A 75 17.07 -21.21 21.59
CA LYS A 75 16.14 -20.15 22.02
C LYS A 75 16.87 -18.83 22.29
N GLU A 76 17.95 -18.87 23.06
CA GLU A 76 18.74 -17.69 23.40
C GLU A 76 19.35 -17.04 22.14
N LYS A 77 19.81 -17.86 21.20
CA LYS A 77 20.37 -17.38 19.92
C LYS A 77 19.30 -16.70 19.06
N LEU A 78 18.13 -17.31 18.94
CA LEU A 78 16.97 -16.71 18.25
C LEU A 78 16.58 -15.36 18.86
N GLN A 79 16.62 -15.25 20.19
CA GLN A 79 16.34 -14.00 20.90
C GLN A 79 17.36 -12.90 20.56
N ARG A 80 18.65 -13.23 20.46
CA ARG A 80 19.68 -12.27 20.02
C ARG A 80 19.50 -11.81 18.58
N VAL A 81 19.11 -12.74 17.69
CA VAL A 81 18.79 -12.41 16.30
C VAL A 81 17.59 -11.46 16.24
N HIS A 82 16.56 -11.72 17.05
CA HIS A 82 15.39 -10.86 17.15
C HIS A 82 15.76 -9.43 17.59
N GLU A 83 16.58 -9.26 18.63
CA GLU A 83 17.04 -7.92 19.05
C GLU A 83 17.90 -7.23 17.98
N THR A 84 18.72 -7.98 17.25
CA THR A 84 19.55 -7.42 16.17
C THR A 84 18.69 -6.91 15.00
N VAL A 85 17.71 -7.70 14.58
CA VAL A 85 16.75 -7.31 13.52
C VAL A 85 15.90 -6.13 13.99
N LYS A 86 15.46 -6.14 15.25
CA LYS A 86 14.72 -5.02 15.87
C LYS A 86 15.54 -3.73 15.82
N GLY A 87 16.81 -3.74 16.21
CA GLY A 87 17.69 -2.57 16.14
C GLY A 87 17.85 -2.05 14.71
N LYS A 88 18.03 -2.94 13.73
CA LYS A 88 18.12 -2.54 12.32
C LYS A 88 16.81 -1.91 11.81
N ILE A 89 15.66 -2.49 12.17
CA ILE A 89 14.35 -1.94 11.79
C ILE A 89 14.12 -0.59 12.50
N GLN A 90 14.48 -0.47 13.78
CA GLN A 90 14.35 0.77 14.54
C GLN A 90 15.18 1.90 13.92
N ASN A 91 16.45 1.64 13.58
CA ASN A 91 17.29 2.61 12.88
C ASN A 91 16.70 3.05 11.53
N VAL A 92 16.01 2.15 10.82
CA VAL A 92 15.34 2.49 9.55
C VAL A 92 14.06 3.31 9.79
N LEU A 93 13.35 3.08 10.90
CA LEU A 93 12.14 3.80 11.27
C LEU A 93 12.38 5.18 11.90
N GLU A 94 13.57 5.42 12.48
CA GLU A 94 14.00 6.75 12.96
C GLU A 94 14.20 7.75 11.82
N VAL A 95 14.30 7.28 10.58
CA VAL A 95 14.19 8.11 9.39
C VAL A 95 12.70 8.24 9.05
N ASP A 96 12.20 9.48 8.91
CA ASP A 96 10.79 9.76 8.55
C ASP A 96 10.41 9.07 7.23
N LEU A 97 9.89 7.85 7.32
CA LEU A 97 9.42 7.08 6.19
C LEU A 97 7.98 7.48 5.86
N PRO A 98 7.62 7.57 4.56
CA PRO A 98 6.23 7.76 4.18
C PRO A 98 5.36 6.63 4.76
N GLU A 99 4.16 6.98 5.25
CA GLU A 99 3.24 6.10 6.02
C GLU A 99 3.09 4.70 5.38
N GLY A 100 3.08 4.63 4.04
CA GLY A 100 2.98 3.36 3.32
C GLY A 100 4.16 2.40 3.56
N LYS A 101 5.40 2.91 3.54
CA LYS A 101 6.60 2.09 3.78
C LYS A 101 6.70 1.65 5.24
N GLN A 102 6.30 2.52 6.17
CA GLN A 102 6.23 2.18 7.58
C GLN A 102 5.29 0.99 7.82
N ILE A 103 4.09 1.03 7.24
CA ILE A 103 3.11 -0.06 7.35
C ILE A 103 3.64 -1.35 6.70
N GLN A 104 4.32 -1.24 5.56
CA GLN A 104 4.95 -2.38 4.89
C GLN A 104 5.97 -3.07 5.81
N MET A 105 6.85 -2.30 6.46
CA MET A 105 7.86 -2.84 7.38
C MET A 105 7.25 -3.47 8.64
N LEU A 106 6.15 -2.90 9.15
CA LEU A 106 5.40 -3.45 10.29
C LEU A 106 4.74 -4.81 9.99
N THR A 107 4.72 -5.23 8.73
CA THR A 107 4.30 -6.59 8.33
C THR A 107 5.25 -7.66 8.87
N ILE A 108 6.53 -7.34 9.06
CA ILE A 108 7.54 -8.26 9.60
C ILE A 108 7.21 -8.68 11.05
N PRO A 109 7.04 -7.75 12.02
CA PRO A 109 6.61 -8.16 13.36
C PRO A 109 5.19 -8.74 13.39
N ALA A 110 4.32 -8.38 12.42
CA ALA A 110 3.00 -8.98 12.31
C ALA A 110 3.05 -10.48 11.93
N SER A 111 4.01 -10.91 11.12
CA SER A 111 4.16 -12.33 10.74
C SER A 111 4.64 -13.20 11.90
N LEU A 112 5.30 -12.62 12.90
CA LEU A 112 5.83 -13.32 14.07
C LEU A 112 4.78 -13.53 15.18
N MET A 113 3.48 -13.35 14.88
CA MET A 113 2.36 -13.48 15.83
C MET A 113 2.52 -12.66 17.12
N LEU A 114 3.22 -11.52 17.05
CA LEU A 114 3.39 -10.63 18.20
C LEU A 114 2.08 -9.93 18.56
N SER A 115 1.89 -9.66 19.86
CA SER A 115 0.73 -8.91 20.34
C SER A 115 0.80 -7.45 19.89
N ARG A 116 -0.36 -6.85 19.57
CA ARG A 116 -0.45 -5.45 19.09
C ARG A 116 0.22 -4.45 20.04
N ARG A 117 0.03 -4.64 21.36
CA ARG A 117 0.64 -3.81 22.41
C ARG A 117 2.16 -3.86 22.35
N LYS A 118 2.72 -5.07 22.24
CA LYS A 118 4.17 -5.26 22.16
C LYS A 118 4.76 -4.58 20.93
N ILE A 119 4.13 -4.69 19.75
CA ILE A 119 4.59 -4.02 18.53
C ILE A 119 4.52 -2.48 18.68
N LYS A 120 3.42 -1.97 19.24
CA LYS A 120 3.22 -0.54 19.48
C LYS A 120 4.33 0.03 20.37
N GLU A 121 4.60 -0.64 21.49
CA GLU A 121 5.62 -0.24 22.46
C GLU A 121 7.04 -0.38 21.88
N THR A 122 7.33 -1.46 21.16
CA THR A 122 8.68 -1.71 20.63
C THR A 122 9.05 -0.77 19.49
N PHE A 123 8.10 -0.37 18.65
CA PHE A 123 8.35 0.48 17.48
C PHE A 123 7.86 1.92 17.66
N ASN A 124 7.28 2.26 18.81
CA ASN A 124 6.69 3.57 19.11
C ASN A 124 5.76 4.09 17.99
N VAL A 125 4.91 3.21 17.46
CA VAL A 125 3.99 3.52 16.34
C VAL A 125 2.55 3.64 16.83
N SER A 126 1.68 4.23 16.00
CA SER A 126 0.24 4.27 16.30
C SER A 126 -0.41 2.88 16.23
N ASP A 127 -1.44 2.65 17.06
CA ASP A 127 -2.25 1.42 17.00
C ASP A 127 -2.88 1.19 15.63
N TYR A 128 -3.22 2.28 14.93
CA TYR A 128 -3.78 2.23 13.58
C TYR A 128 -2.79 1.60 12.59
N SER A 129 -1.51 2.00 12.62
CA SER A 129 -0.47 1.47 11.73
C SER A 129 -0.27 -0.04 11.94
N VAL A 130 -0.28 -0.48 13.20
CA VAL A 130 -0.15 -1.91 13.56
C VAL A 130 -1.35 -2.71 13.07
N CYS A 131 -2.57 -2.23 13.31
CA CYS A 131 -3.80 -2.89 12.86
C CYS A 131 -3.84 -3.01 11.34
N LYS A 132 -3.44 -1.95 10.64
CA LYS A 132 -3.38 -1.90 9.19
C LYS A 132 -2.33 -2.85 8.63
N ALA A 133 -1.14 -2.91 9.23
CA ALA A 133 -0.09 -3.86 8.84
C ALA A 133 -0.53 -5.32 9.04
N GLN A 134 -1.17 -5.63 10.17
CA GLN A 134 -1.70 -6.97 10.43
C GLN A 134 -2.79 -7.37 9.44
N LYS A 135 -3.67 -6.43 9.04
CA LYS A 135 -4.68 -6.68 8.02
C LYS A 135 -4.04 -6.90 6.65
N LEU A 136 -3.07 -6.07 6.27
CA LEU A 136 -2.33 -6.20 5.02
C LEU A 136 -1.57 -7.53 4.95
N PHE A 137 -0.97 -7.97 6.05
CA PHE A 137 -0.32 -9.29 6.13
C PHE A 137 -1.30 -10.42 5.82
N LYS A 138 -2.51 -10.37 6.39
CA LYS A 138 -3.54 -11.40 6.17
C LYS A 138 -4.04 -11.40 4.74
N ASP A 139 -4.21 -10.23 4.14
CA ASP A 139 -4.81 -10.09 2.80
C ASP A 139 -3.79 -10.34 1.67
N GLN A 140 -2.54 -9.88 1.82
CA GLN A 140 -1.54 -9.81 0.74
C GLN A 140 -0.19 -10.45 1.07
N GLY A 141 0.03 -10.88 2.32
CA GLY A 141 1.24 -11.58 2.74
C GLY A 141 2.39 -10.67 3.18
N PHE A 142 3.60 -11.24 3.20
CA PHE A 142 4.81 -10.62 3.75
C PHE A 142 5.31 -9.45 2.89
N LEU A 143 5.65 -8.32 3.54
CA LEU A 143 6.11 -7.08 2.89
C LEU A 143 5.19 -6.55 1.77
N ALA A 144 3.88 -6.76 1.90
CA ALA A 144 2.91 -6.25 0.96
C ALA A 144 2.86 -4.71 0.92
N GLU A 145 2.76 -4.14 -0.30
CA GLU A 145 2.61 -2.69 -0.45
C GLU A 145 1.16 -2.27 -0.12
N PRO A 146 0.96 -1.28 0.78
CA PRO A 146 -0.38 -0.81 1.07
C PRO A 146 -1.01 -0.21 -0.17
N ALA A 147 -2.25 -0.61 -0.46
CA ALA A 147 -3.01 -0.03 -1.56
C ALA A 147 -3.07 1.50 -1.44
N ARG A 148 -2.91 2.18 -2.59
CA ARG A 148 -3.09 3.63 -2.65
C ARG A 148 -4.50 3.98 -2.21
N ARG A 149 -4.64 5.08 -1.45
CA ARG A 149 -5.95 5.59 -1.04
C ARG A 149 -6.68 6.08 -2.30
N ASN A 150 -7.50 5.23 -2.89
CA ASN A 150 -8.37 5.62 -3.98
C ASN A 150 -9.56 6.39 -3.40
N GLY A 151 -9.78 7.61 -3.88
CA GLY A 151 -10.98 8.38 -3.54
C GLY A 151 -12.25 7.70 -4.05
N LYS A 152 -13.40 8.14 -3.56
CA LYS A 152 -14.71 7.67 -4.05
C LYS A 152 -14.79 7.87 -5.57
N GLN A 153 -15.05 6.78 -6.29
CA GLN A 153 -15.24 6.84 -7.74
C GLN A 153 -16.59 7.52 -8.04
N LEU A 154 -16.59 8.40 -9.04
CA LEU A 154 -17.83 9.01 -9.55
C LEU A 154 -18.54 7.98 -10.43
N SER A 155 -19.88 8.00 -10.43
CA SER A 155 -20.62 7.14 -11.35
C SER A 155 -20.34 7.53 -12.81
N PRO A 156 -20.32 6.56 -13.73
CA PRO A 156 -20.06 6.84 -15.14
C PRO A 156 -21.07 7.82 -15.74
N ASP A 157 -22.33 7.77 -15.29
CA ASP A 157 -23.40 8.68 -15.75
C ASP A 157 -23.07 10.15 -15.49
N ILE A 158 -22.49 10.45 -14.32
CA ILE A 158 -22.05 11.81 -13.96
C ILE A 158 -20.94 12.27 -14.90
N ILE A 159 -20.01 11.36 -15.24
CA ILE A 159 -18.90 11.67 -16.14
C ILE A 159 -19.43 12.03 -17.53
N GLU A 160 -20.40 11.29 -18.03
CA GLU A 160 -21.05 11.58 -19.31
C GLU A 160 -21.84 12.88 -19.28
N LEU A 161 -22.56 13.16 -18.20
CA LEU A 161 -23.27 14.42 -18.01
C LEU A 161 -22.30 15.62 -18.07
N VAL A 162 -21.19 15.53 -17.35
CA VAL A 162 -20.14 16.58 -17.37
C VAL A 162 -19.58 16.76 -18.77
N LYS A 163 -19.31 15.67 -19.51
CA LYS A 163 -18.84 15.77 -20.91
C LYS A 163 -19.87 16.46 -21.82
N LYS A 164 -21.15 16.12 -21.68
CA LYS A 164 -22.24 16.76 -22.43
C LYS A 164 -22.35 18.24 -22.10
N PHE A 165 -22.21 18.61 -20.84
CA PHE A 165 -22.23 20.00 -20.39
C PHE A 165 -21.10 20.83 -21.03
N TYR A 166 -19.89 20.29 -21.11
CA TYR A 166 -18.77 20.93 -21.83
C TYR A 166 -19.00 21.07 -23.34
N GLN A 167 -19.90 20.28 -23.94
CA GLN A 167 -20.22 20.32 -25.36
C GLN A 167 -21.34 21.30 -25.70
N LEU A 168 -22.04 21.85 -24.70
CA LEU A 168 -23.08 22.84 -24.94
C LEU A 168 -22.51 24.07 -25.63
N ASP A 169 -23.24 24.57 -26.63
CA ASP A 169 -22.81 25.72 -27.44
C ASP A 169 -22.86 27.04 -26.66
N GLU A 170 -23.62 27.08 -25.56
CA GLU A 170 -23.62 28.18 -24.60
C GLU A 170 -22.29 28.28 -23.83
N GLN A 171 -21.66 27.13 -23.57
CA GLN A 171 -20.45 27.04 -22.75
C GLN A 171 -19.18 26.95 -23.60
N SER A 172 -19.28 26.42 -24.83
CA SER A 172 -18.15 26.21 -25.72
C SER A 172 -18.50 26.46 -27.19
N ARG A 173 -17.56 26.98 -27.98
CA ARG A 173 -17.74 27.20 -29.43
C ARG A 173 -16.76 26.36 -30.23
N ILE A 174 -17.20 25.79 -31.34
CA ILE A 174 -16.34 25.01 -32.24
C ILE A 174 -15.33 25.96 -32.90
N LEU A 175 -14.06 25.55 -32.90
CA LEU A 175 -13.03 26.23 -33.68
C LEU A 175 -13.15 25.79 -35.15
N PRO A 176 -13.26 26.74 -36.09
CA PRO A 176 -13.47 26.45 -37.51
C PRO A 176 -12.21 26.00 -38.27
N GLY A 177 -11.00 26.21 -37.72
CA GLY A 177 -9.76 25.95 -38.43
C GLY A 177 -9.54 24.47 -38.75
N MET A 178 -9.02 24.17 -39.95
CA MET A 178 -8.71 22.77 -40.33
C MET A 178 -7.65 22.13 -39.43
N LYS A 179 -6.77 22.94 -38.83
CA LYS A 179 -5.74 22.51 -37.86
C LYS A 179 -6.31 22.29 -36.45
N ASP A 180 -7.55 22.67 -36.20
CA ASP A 180 -8.21 22.57 -34.90
C ASP A 180 -8.94 21.24 -34.74
N VAL A 181 -8.23 20.14 -35.03
CA VAL A 181 -8.72 18.78 -34.89
C VAL A 181 -7.84 18.02 -33.90
N VAL A 182 -8.46 17.27 -32.99
CA VAL A 182 -7.79 16.43 -31.98
C VAL A 182 -8.18 14.98 -32.18
N SER A 183 -7.18 14.10 -32.23
CA SER A 183 -7.38 12.66 -32.25
C SER A 183 -7.70 12.14 -30.85
N ILE A 184 -8.86 11.50 -30.68
CA ILE A 184 -9.30 10.91 -29.41
C ILE A 184 -8.77 9.49 -29.25
N GLY A 185 -8.44 8.84 -30.38
CA GLY A 185 -7.94 7.47 -30.47
C GLY A 185 -8.58 6.72 -31.64
N LYS A 186 -7.95 5.64 -32.09
CA LYS A 186 -8.45 4.72 -33.14
C LYS A 186 -9.08 5.42 -34.37
N LYS A 187 -8.42 6.47 -34.89
CA LYS A 187 -8.88 7.28 -36.05
C LYS A 187 -10.20 8.05 -35.83
N VAL A 188 -10.62 8.29 -34.59
CA VAL A 188 -11.73 9.20 -34.28
C VAL A 188 -11.17 10.59 -34.03
N TYR A 189 -11.66 11.55 -34.81
CA TYR A 189 -11.23 12.94 -34.80
C TYR A 189 -12.38 13.84 -34.37
N GLU A 190 -12.13 14.70 -33.38
CA GLU A 190 -13.08 15.72 -32.97
C GLU A 190 -12.48 17.11 -33.17
N ARG A 191 -13.33 18.07 -33.51
CA ARG A 191 -12.92 19.47 -33.62
C ARG A 191 -12.73 20.07 -32.24
N LYS A 192 -11.69 20.89 -32.08
CA LYS A 192 -11.47 21.64 -30.85
C LYS A 192 -12.64 22.59 -30.61
N ARG A 193 -13.00 22.73 -29.34
CA ARG A 193 -13.99 23.67 -28.86
C ARG A 193 -13.33 24.64 -27.88
N LEU A 194 -13.56 25.93 -28.06
CA LEU A 194 -13.10 26.97 -27.16
C LEU A 194 -14.14 27.19 -26.06
N ILE A 195 -13.73 27.05 -24.80
CA ILE A 195 -14.58 27.36 -23.64
C ILE A 195 -14.68 28.88 -23.51
N LEU A 196 -15.90 29.38 -23.36
CA LEU A 196 -16.20 30.81 -23.33
C LEU A 196 -15.91 31.48 -21.99
N CYS A 197 -16.15 30.75 -20.90
CA CYS A 197 -16.03 31.24 -19.54
C CYS A 197 -14.82 30.63 -18.82
N THR A 198 -14.52 31.15 -17.64
CA THR A 198 -13.51 30.53 -16.76
C THR A 198 -14.02 29.20 -16.20
N LEU A 199 -13.10 28.32 -15.79
CA LEU A 199 -13.48 27.03 -15.19
C LEU A 199 -14.31 27.18 -13.89
N SER A 200 -14.11 28.28 -13.16
CA SER A 200 -14.84 28.57 -11.93
C SER A 200 -16.30 28.95 -12.20
N GLU A 201 -16.52 29.82 -13.19
CA GLU A 201 -17.85 30.22 -13.63
C GLU A 201 -18.61 29.05 -14.23
N LEU A 202 -17.96 28.27 -15.09
CA LEU A 202 -18.54 27.09 -15.71
C LEU A 202 -19.02 26.07 -14.67
N TYR A 203 -18.22 25.84 -13.62
CA TYR A 203 -18.60 24.98 -12.50
C TYR A 203 -19.75 25.57 -11.67
N SER A 204 -19.81 26.89 -11.53
CA SER A 204 -20.91 27.58 -10.85
C SER A 204 -22.23 27.40 -11.61
N SER A 205 -22.21 27.58 -12.94
CA SER A 205 -23.36 27.29 -13.82
C SER A 205 -23.79 25.82 -13.74
N PHE A 206 -22.83 24.89 -13.75
CA PHE A 206 -23.12 23.46 -13.62
C PHE A 206 -23.81 23.13 -12.29
N LYS A 207 -23.40 23.76 -11.18
CA LYS A 207 -24.00 23.53 -9.87
C LYS A 207 -25.41 24.15 -9.76
N LEU A 208 -25.68 25.21 -10.51
CA LEU A 208 -27.02 25.80 -10.60
C LEU A 208 -27.99 24.88 -11.35
N GLU A 209 -27.55 24.27 -12.46
CA GLU A 209 -28.38 23.33 -13.22
C GLU A 209 -28.56 21.98 -12.51
N TYR A 210 -27.54 21.51 -11.79
CA TYR A 210 -27.53 20.20 -11.13
C TYR A 210 -27.22 20.31 -9.63
N PRO A 211 -28.12 20.87 -8.81
CA PRO A 211 -27.87 21.09 -7.38
C PRO A 211 -27.72 19.79 -6.57
N ASN A 212 -28.30 18.69 -7.06
CA ASN A 212 -28.26 17.38 -6.39
C ASN A 212 -26.91 16.65 -6.55
N LEU A 213 -26.06 17.13 -7.46
CA LEU A 213 -24.83 16.45 -7.81
C LEU A 213 -23.64 16.93 -6.98
N LYS A 214 -23.09 16.04 -6.16
CA LYS A 214 -21.92 16.32 -5.32
C LYS A 214 -20.61 16.06 -6.08
N ILE A 215 -20.16 17.03 -6.85
CA ILE A 215 -18.84 17.02 -7.51
C ILE A 215 -18.02 18.23 -7.03
N GLY A 216 -16.70 18.08 -6.90
CA GLY A 216 -15.80 19.19 -6.57
C GLY A 216 -15.13 19.78 -7.81
N LEU A 217 -14.74 21.06 -7.76
CA LEU A 217 -14.13 21.80 -8.87
C LEU A 217 -12.91 21.07 -9.47
N SER A 218 -11.98 20.59 -8.64
CA SER A 218 -10.77 19.90 -9.12
C SER A 218 -11.11 18.65 -9.95
N LYS A 219 -12.14 17.91 -9.54
CA LYS A 219 -12.58 16.71 -10.24
C LYS A 219 -13.32 17.06 -11.53
N PHE A 220 -14.18 18.09 -11.49
CA PHE A 220 -14.83 18.64 -12.67
C PHE A 220 -13.81 19.08 -13.74
N CYS A 221 -12.80 19.86 -13.36
CA CYS A 221 -11.72 20.28 -14.26
C CYS A 221 -10.91 19.11 -14.83
N SER A 222 -10.72 18.04 -14.04
CA SER A 222 -10.02 16.82 -14.48
C SER A 222 -10.84 15.98 -15.47
N LEU A 223 -12.17 16.11 -15.45
CA LEU A 223 -13.09 15.42 -16.38
C LEU A 223 -13.26 16.15 -17.71
N ARG A 224 -12.63 17.34 -17.85
CA ARG A 224 -12.67 18.13 -19.08
C ARG A 224 -12.17 17.31 -20.29
N PRO A 225 -12.94 17.22 -21.38
CA PRO A 225 -12.50 16.56 -22.60
C PRO A 225 -11.26 17.20 -23.23
N LYS A 226 -10.43 16.40 -23.90
CA LYS A 226 -9.17 16.87 -24.53
C LYS A 226 -9.39 17.92 -25.62
N TRP A 227 -10.53 17.87 -26.32
CA TRP A 227 -10.86 18.80 -27.38
C TRP A 227 -11.44 20.13 -26.86
N CYS A 228 -11.77 20.25 -25.57
CA CYS A 228 -12.23 21.50 -24.96
C CYS A 228 -11.03 22.30 -24.44
N VAL A 229 -10.77 23.44 -25.06
CA VAL A 229 -9.59 24.30 -24.86
C VAL A 229 -10.00 25.60 -24.16
N LEU A 230 -9.13 26.14 -23.30
CA LEU A 230 -9.35 27.43 -22.63
C LEU A 230 -8.95 28.60 -23.53
N ALA A 231 -9.61 29.75 -23.32
CA ALA A 231 -9.15 31.02 -23.85
C ALA A 231 -7.72 31.32 -23.36
N GLY A 232 -6.79 31.53 -24.30
CA GLY A 232 -5.37 31.77 -24.02
C GLY A 232 -4.43 30.65 -24.47
N ALA A 233 -4.96 29.52 -24.96
CA ALA A 233 -4.13 28.52 -25.63
C ALA A 233 -3.60 29.05 -26.98
N SER A 234 -2.45 28.53 -27.42
CA SER A 234 -1.85 28.92 -28.70
C SER A 234 -2.84 28.74 -29.85
N GLY A 235 -3.06 29.81 -30.63
CA GLY A 235 -4.00 29.84 -31.76
C GLY A 235 -5.40 30.36 -31.44
N THR A 236 -5.77 30.59 -30.16
CA THR A 236 -7.13 31.05 -29.81
C THR A 236 -7.33 32.58 -29.90
N HIS A 237 -6.26 33.35 -30.15
CA HIS A 237 -6.30 34.82 -30.15
C HIS A 237 -6.79 35.44 -31.48
N LEU A 238 -6.94 34.64 -32.53
CA LEU A 238 -7.34 35.08 -33.87
C LEU A 238 -8.79 34.74 -34.21
N VAL A 239 -9.56 34.24 -33.24
CA VAL A 239 -10.89 33.64 -33.43
C VAL A 239 -11.92 34.52 -32.72
N CYS A 240 -12.87 35.15 -33.42
CA CYS A 240 -14.01 35.82 -32.75
C CYS A 240 -14.86 34.77 -32.05
N VAL A 241 -15.24 35.06 -30.81
CA VAL A 241 -16.03 34.13 -30.00
C VAL A 241 -17.52 34.52 -29.95
N CYS A 242 -17.84 35.59 -30.67
CA CYS A 242 -19.15 36.20 -30.78
C CYS A 242 -20.12 35.37 -31.64
N THR A 243 -21.43 35.48 -31.38
CA THR A 243 -22.49 34.83 -32.18
C THR A 243 -22.75 35.51 -33.52
N ILE A 244 -22.22 36.73 -33.71
CA ILE A 244 -22.56 37.64 -34.82
C ILE A 244 -21.51 37.57 -35.94
N HIS A 245 -20.23 37.41 -35.61
CA HIS A 245 -19.19 37.29 -36.62
C HIS A 245 -18.85 35.82 -36.85
N GLN A 246 -18.94 35.38 -38.11
CA GLN A 246 -18.42 34.10 -38.51
C GLN A 246 -16.92 34.22 -38.73
N ASN A 247 -16.16 33.34 -38.10
CA ASN A 247 -14.74 33.24 -38.38
C ASN A 247 -14.54 32.45 -39.68
N LEU A 248 -14.37 33.18 -40.77
CA LEU A 248 -14.00 32.62 -42.05
C LEU A 248 -12.47 32.42 -42.05
N PHE A 249 -12.02 31.17 -42.05
CA PHE A 249 -10.62 30.81 -42.25
C PHE A 249 -10.51 30.07 -43.59
N TYR A 250 -9.70 30.61 -44.50
CA TYR A 250 -9.32 30.00 -45.78
C TYR A 250 -8.05 29.16 -45.64
#